data_AF-A0A3D5S0T0-F1
#
_entry.id   AF-A0A3D5S0T0-F1
#
_cell.length_a   1.000
_cell.length_b   1.000
_cell.length_c   1.000
_cell.angle_alpha   90.00
_cell.angle_beta   90.00
_cell.angle_gamma   90.00
#
_symmetry.space_group_name_H-M   'P 1'
#
loop_
_entity.id
_entity.type
_entity.pdbx_description
1 polymer ?
#
loop_
_entity_poly.entity_id
_entity_poly.type
_entity_poly.pdbx_seq_one_letter_code
_entity_poly.pdbx_strand_id
1 'polypeptide(L)' 'MKKWLKLSLWIVLIVLVGIQFVPVQRNEIEPVTNADFIEHYESPVVIGNIIRASCYDCHSNQTKYPWYSNVQPIGFL' A
#
# COMPACT_ATOMS: atom_id res chain seq x y z
N MET A 1 15.02 -2.20 38.61
CA MET A 1 14.84 -1.83 37.18
C MET A 1 14.91 -0.31 37.06
N LYS A 2 15.99 0.22 36.48
CA LYS A 2 16.35 1.65 36.51
C LYS A 2 15.22 2.48 35.87
N LYS A 3 14.64 3.45 36.59
CA LYS A 3 13.46 4.26 36.16
C LYS A 3 13.59 4.82 34.72
N TRP A 4 14.82 5.10 34.30
CA TRP A 4 15.21 5.49 32.94
C TRP A 4 14.80 4.51 31.84
N LEU A 5 14.89 3.20 32.08
CA LEU A 5 14.49 2.17 31.11
C LEU A 5 12.97 2.19 30.91
N LYS A 6 12.20 2.36 32.00
CA LYS A 6 10.74 2.49 31.91
C LYS A 6 10.34 3.75 31.14
N LEU A 7 11.00 4.88 31.41
CA LEU A 7 10.75 6.14 30.71
C LEU A 7 11.05 6.01 29.21
N SER A 8 12.20 5.43 28.85
CA SER A 8 12.58 5.20 27.45
C SER A 8 11.57 4.33 26.71
N LEU A 9 11.07 3.26 27.34
CA LEU A 9 10.09 2.35 26.74
C LEU A 9 8.76 3.07 26.46
N TRP A 10 8.30 3.92 27.38
CA TRP A 10 7.13 4.76 27.17
C TRP A 10 7.30 5.76 26.04
N ILE A 11 8.47 6.40 25.93
CA ILE A 11 8.77 7.33 24.84
C ILE A 11 8.72 6.62 23.49
N VAL A 12 9.39 5.47 23.36
CA VAL A 12 9.38 4.67 22.12
C VAL A 12 7.97 4.25 21.76
N LEU A 13 7.17 3.80 22.73
CA LEU A 13 5.78 3.43 22.49
C LEU A 13 4.95 4.61 21.96
N ILE A 14 5.07 5.79 22.58
CA ILE A 14 4.36 7.00 22.14
C ILE A 14 4.76 7.38 20.70
N VAL A 15 6.04 7.27 20.36
CA VAL A 15 6.53 7.54 18.99
C VAL A 15 5.96 6.52 17.99
N LEU A 16 6.00 5.22 18.31
CA LEU A 16 5.48 4.15 17.44
C LEU A 16 3.96 4.24 17.24
N VAL A 17 3.22 4.72 18.24
CA VAL A 17 1.78 4.99 18.12
C VAL A 17 1.55 6.25 17.31
N GLY A 18 2.28 7.35 17.59
CA GLY A 18 2.12 8.62 16.90
C GLY A 18 2.42 8.55 15.40
N ILE A 19 3.44 7.79 15.01
CA ILE A 19 3.84 7.66 13.60
C ILE A 19 2.80 6.94 12.73
N GLN A 20 1.90 6.14 13.32
CA GLN A 20 0.80 5.50 12.57
C GLN A 20 -0.18 6.51 11.96
N PHE A 21 -0.25 7.72 12.52
CA PHE A 21 -1.18 8.76 12.08
C PHE A 21 -0.60 9.64 10.95
N VAL A 22 0.61 9.34 10.46
CA VAL A 22 1.19 10.02 9.31
C VAL A 22 0.66 9.35 8.03
N PRO A 23 -0.12 10.05 7.19
CA PRO A 23 -0.71 9.47 6.00
C PRO A 23 0.34 9.21 4.91
N VAL A 24 0.12 8.15 4.13
CA VAL A 24 0.92 7.81 2.94
C VAL A 24 0.00 7.86 1.73
N GLN A 25 0.45 8.51 0.65
CA GLN A 25 -0.27 8.52 -0.62
C GLN A 25 -0.16 7.14 -1.27
N ARG A 26 -1.29 6.58 -1.68
CA ARG A 26 -1.35 5.26 -2.33
C ARG A 26 -1.85 5.36 -3.75
N ASN A 27 -1.35 4.47 -4.58
CA ASN A 27 -1.77 4.33 -5.95
C ASN A 27 -2.93 3.31 -6.06
N GLU A 28 -4.08 3.67 -5.51
CA GLU A 28 -5.30 2.83 -5.43
C GLU A 28 -6.50 3.59 -6.03
N ILE A 29 -6.32 4.17 -7.22
CA ILE A 29 -7.38 4.94 -7.89
C ILE A 29 -8.29 3.97 -8.65
N GLU A 30 -9.60 4.19 -8.57
CA GLU A 30 -10.55 3.39 -9.36
C GLU A 30 -10.31 3.54 -10.86
N PRO A 31 -10.35 2.44 -11.64
CA PRO A 31 -10.20 2.50 -13.07
C PRO A 31 -11.31 3.34 -13.71
N VAL A 32 -10.91 4.24 -14.60
CA VAL A 32 -11.86 4.88 -15.51
C VAL A 32 -12.26 3.81 -16.53
N THR A 33 -13.51 3.35 -16.50
CA THR A 33 -14.04 2.23 -17.33
C THR A 33 -13.74 2.38 -18.82
N ASN A 34 -13.73 3.62 -19.34
CA ASN A 34 -13.40 3.88 -20.75
C ASN A 34 -11.89 3.85 -21.08
N ALA A 35 -11.02 3.65 -20.09
CA ALA A 35 -9.55 3.62 -20.24
C ALA A 35 -8.92 2.27 -19.84
N ASP A 36 -9.71 1.29 -19.37
CA ASP A 36 -9.19 -0.04 -19.07
C ASP A 36 -8.93 -0.80 -20.39
N PHE A 37 -7.66 -1.09 -20.64
CA PHE A 37 -7.19 -1.83 -21.82
C PHE A 37 -7.88 -3.19 -21.98
N ILE A 38 -8.17 -3.91 -20.88
CA ILE A 38 -8.81 -5.23 -20.95
C ILE A 38 -10.27 -5.13 -21.34
N GLU A 39 -10.97 -4.11 -20.85
CA GLU A 39 -12.38 -3.86 -21.16
C GLU A 39 -12.54 -3.33 -22.58
N HIS A 40 -11.68 -2.41 -23.02
CA HIS A 40 -11.74 -1.83 -24.36
C HIS A 40 -11.49 -2.85 -25.49
N TYR A 41 -10.60 -3.82 -25.27
CA TYR A 41 -10.23 -4.81 -26.28
C TYR A 41 -10.90 -6.17 -26.08
N GLU A 42 -11.87 -6.29 -25.16
CA GLU A 42 -12.58 -7.52 -24.84
C GLU A 42 -11.64 -8.73 -24.67
N SER A 43 -10.53 -8.51 -23.94
CA SER A 43 -9.45 -9.50 -23.86
C SER A 43 -9.92 -10.79 -23.18
N PRO A 44 -9.52 -11.98 -23.68
CA PRO A 44 -9.83 -13.24 -23.02
C PRO A 44 -9.37 -13.24 -21.56
N VAL A 45 -10.14 -13.87 -20.66
CA VAL A 45 -9.91 -13.87 -19.21
C VAL A 45 -8.46 -14.24 -18.84
N VAL A 46 -7.88 -15.23 -19.53
CA VAL A 46 -6.50 -15.67 -19.29
C VAL A 46 -5.49 -14.56 -19.55
N ILE A 47 -5.64 -13.83 -20.66
CA ILE A 47 -4.75 -12.72 -21.03
C ILE A 47 -4.94 -11.56 -20.06
N GLY A 48 -6.19 -11.24 -19.70
CA GLY A 48 -6.47 -10.21 -18.70
C GLY A 48 -5.83 -10.49 -17.34
N ASN A 49 -5.81 -11.75 -16.91
CA ASN A 49 -5.16 -12.13 -15.65
C ASN A 49 -3.64 -11.96 -15.70
N ILE A 50 -3.00 -12.32 -16.82
CA ILE A 50 -1.55 -12.14 -17.00
C ILE A 50 -1.19 -10.65 -16.94
N ILE A 51 -1.95 -9.81 -17.65
CA ILE A 51 -1.71 -8.36 -17.71
C ILE A 51 -1.91 -7.72 -16.33
N ARG A 52 -2.97 -8.08 -15.61
CA ARG A 52 -3.21 -7.58 -14.24
C ARG A 52 -2.09 -7.98 -13.28
N ALA A 53 -1.57 -9.20 -13.40
CA ALA A 53 -0.50 -9.68 -12.53
C ALA A 53 0.88 -9.10 -12.88
N SER A 54 1.10 -8.68 -14.13
CA SER A 54 2.43 -8.29 -14.61
C SER A 54 2.62 -6.79 -14.78
N CYS A 55 1.55 -6.04 -15.07
CA CYS A 55 1.65 -4.64 -15.51
C CYS A 55 0.88 -3.68 -14.61
N TYR A 56 -0.26 -4.10 -14.04
CA TYR A 56 -1.22 -3.17 -13.43
C TYR A 56 -0.70 -2.50 -12.16
N ASP A 57 0.13 -3.20 -11.38
CA ASP A 57 0.74 -2.62 -10.19
C ASP A 57 1.59 -1.37 -10.49
N CYS A 58 2.13 -1.22 -11.71
CA CYS A 58 2.91 -0.06 -12.13
C CYS A 58 2.20 0.87 -13.13
N HIS A 59 1.30 0.33 -13.97
CA HIS A 59 0.73 1.05 -15.11
C HIS A 59 -0.76 1.36 -15.02
N SER A 60 -1.50 0.81 -14.05
CA SER A 60 -2.96 1.01 -13.98
C SER A 60 -3.43 1.83 -12.79
N ASN A 61 -2.49 2.41 -12.02
CA ASN A 61 -2.80 3.12 -10.78
C ASN A 61 -3.62 2.31 -9.76
N GLN A 62 -3.45 0.98 -9.77
CA GLN A 62 -4.12 0.01 -8.89
C GLN A 62 -3.09 -0.95 -8.29
N THR A 63 -2.15 -0.39 -7.54
CA THR A 63 -1.09 -1.16 -6.91
C THR A 63 -1.64 -1.99 -5.75
N LYS A 64 -1.41 -3.30 -5.78
CA LYS A 64 -1.76 -4.20 -4.67
C LYS A 64 -0.70 -4.16 -3.58
N TYR A 65 -0.89 -3.28 -2.60
CA TYR A 65 0.05 -3.19 -1.48
C TYR A 65 -0.06 -4.40 -0.52
N PRO A 66 1.07 -4.94 -0.04
CA PRO A 66 1.08 -5.98 0.97
C PRO A 66 0.64 -5.44 2.34
N TRP A 67 0.17 -6.31 3.23
CA TRP A 67 -0.43 -5.90 4.52
C TRP A 67 0.48 -4.98 5.37
N TYR A 68 1.79 -5.19 5.31
CA TYR A 68 2.77 -4.43 6.10
C TYR A 68 2.91 -2.97 5.65
N SER A 69 2.43 -2.60 4.45
CA SER A 69 2.38 -1.20 3.99
C SER A 69 1.40 -0.33 4.82
N ASN A 70 0.55 -0.96 5.63
CA ASN A 70 -0.38 -0.29 6.53
C ASN A 70 0.22 -0.01 7.91
N VAL A 71 1.45 -0.46 8.19
CA VAL A 71 2.08 -0.31 9.50
C VAL A 71 3.30 0.59 9.38
N GLN A 72 3.27 1.74 10.04
CA GLN A 72 4.41 2.65 10.03
C GLN A 72 5.50 2.19 11.00
N PRO A 73 6.79 2.42 10.69
CA PRO A 73 7.34 3.14 9.53
C PRO A 73 7.55 2.29 8.26
N ILE A 74 7.17 1.00 8.27
CA ILE A 74 7.40 0.11 7.13
C ILE A 74 6.63 0.59 5.89
N GLY A 75 5.44 1.16 6.08
CA GLY A 75 4.64 1.77 5.01
C GLY A 75 5.23 3.03 4.36
N PHE A 76 6.38 3.54 4.81
CA PHE A 76 7.11 4.62 4.14
C PHE A 76 8.11 4.13 3.09
N LEU A 77 8.37 2.82 3.03
CA LEU A 77 9.17 2.17 2.00
C LEU A 77 8.30 1.87 0.78
#